data_AF-A0A2U1TVF6-F1
#
_entry.id   AF-A0A2U1TVF6-F1
#
_cell.length_a   1.000
_cell.length_b   1.000
_cell.length_c   1.000
_cell.angle_alpha   90.00
_cell.angle_beta   90.00
_cell.angle_gamma   90.00
#
_symmetry.space_group_name_H-M   'P 1'
#
loop_
_entity.id
_entity.type
_entity.pdbx_description
1 polymer ?
#
loop_
_entity_poly.entity_id
_entity_poly.type
_entity_poly.pdbx_seq_one_letter_code
_entity_poly.pdbx_strand_id
1 'polypeptide(L)'
;MLMSKAEYARHCGVSRQTVYDWVKKGEVVLSGAKIDVTATEQKRAGGNQASDSPWPHRTMEMTWKQAADWVSQHDGEKPDEDSHIDRLTRLVAAAEELGYDVDSSEYDEQESVIALYMGGSVRHEFYDKGCVDVAITFLRAELFYVAWHVDDEADWSPQGLSALCLRQGNKI
;
A
#
# COMPACT_ATOMS: atom_id res chain seq x y z
N MET A 1 35.38 -6.45 -5.30
CA MET A 1 36.49 -5.55 -5.74
C MET A 1 36.69 -4.48 -4.69
N LEU A 2 37.93 -4.20 -4.24
CA LEU A 2 38.18 -3.23 -3.16
C LEU A 2 38.78 -1.93 -3.69
N MET A 3 38.18 -0.79 -3.35
CA MET A 3 38.66 0.55 -3.75
C MET A 3 38.84 1.47 -2.54
N SER A 4 39.81 2.39 -2.62
CA SER A 4 39.80 3.53 -1.69
C SER A 4 38.63 4.46 -1.99
N LYS A 5 38.22 5.28 -1.00
CA LYS A 5 37.12 6.24 -1.16
C LYS A 5 37.34 7.22 -2.33
N ALA A 6 38.61 7.60 -2.58
CA ALA A 6 38.98 8.50 -3.67
C ALA A 6 39.00 7.83 -5.06
N GLU A 7 39.26 6.53 -5.11
CA GLU A 7 39.15 5.74 -6.35
C GLU A 7 37.69 5.45 -6.65
N TYR A 8 36.90 5.09 -5.64
CA TYR A 8 35.47 4.86 -5.78
C TYR A 8 34.72 6.13 -6.21
N ALA A 9 35.10 7.30 -5.70
CA ALA A 9 34.56 8.58 -6.16
C ALA A 9 34.79 8.80 -7.66
N ARG A 10 36.00 8.50 -8.16
CA ARG A 10 36.34 8.58 -9.59
C ARG A 10 35.58 7.54 -10.41
N HIS A 11 35.49 6.31 -9.91
CA HIS A 11 34.73 5.22 -10.54
C HIS A 11 33.26 5.59 -10.74
N CYS A 12 32.64 6.23 -9.74
CA CYS A 12 31.25 6.67 -9.80
C CYS A 12 31.05 8.06 -10.44
N GLY A 13 32.11 8.77 -10.84
CA GLY A 13 32.01 10.12 -11.40
C GLY A 13 31.54 11.21 -10.41
N VAL A 14 31.74 11.00 -9.10
CA VAL A 14 31.26 11.91 -8.05
C VAL A 14 32.40 12.52 -7.23
N SER A 15 32.07 13.51 -6.40
CA SER A 15 33.05 14.11 -5.47
C SER A 15 33.42 13.14 -4.35
N ARG A 16 34.61 13.34 -3.75
CA ARG A 16 35.02 12.57 -2.57
C ARG A 16 34.07 12.78 -1.38
N GLN A 17 33.56 14.01 -1.21
CA GLN A 17 32.65 14.36 -0.12
C GLN A 17 31.37 13.53 -0.20
N THR A 18 30.81 13.38 -1.40
CA THR A 18 29.64 12.53 -1.66
C THR A 18 29.88 11.09 -1.17
N VAL A 19 31.06 10.52 -1.42
CA VAL A 19 31.40 9.18 -0.95
C VAL A 19 31.55 9.13 0.58
N TYR A 20 32.11 10.15 1.23
CA TYR A 20 32.15 10.23 2.69
C TYR A 20 30.76 10.30 3.30
N ASP A 21 29.84 11.04 2.67
CA ASP A 21 28.45 11.13 3.12
C ASP A 21 27.74 9.78 2.97
N TRP A 22 27.95 9.06 1.87
CA TRP A 22 27.43 7.69 1.69
C TRP A 22 27.99 6.72 2.73
N VAL A 23 29.27 6.84 3.10
CA VAL A 23 29.85 6.06 4.21
C VAL A 23 29.13 6.37 5.52
N LYS A 24 28.89 7.66 5.82
CA LYS A 24 28.20 8.08 7.04
C LYS A 24 26.76 7.59 7.10
N LYS A 25 26.07 7.54 5.96
CA LYS A 25 24.70 7.03 5.80
C LYS A 25 24.63 5.49 5.73
N GLY A 26 25.77 4.80 5.66
CA GLY A 26 25.82 3.34 5.54
C GLY A 26 25.44 2.81 4.16
N GLU A 27 25.39 3.66 3.12
CA GLU A 27 25.00 3.30 1.75
C GLU A 27 26.11 2.56 0.97
N VAL A 28 27.32 2.50 1.54
CA VAL A 28 28.46 1.74 0.98
C VAL A 28 28.99 0.75 1.99
N VAL A 29 29.38 -0.43 1.49
CA VAL A 29 29.94 -1.51 2.32
C VAL A 29 31.44 -1.32 2.44
N LEU A 30 31.95 -1.29 3.66
CA LEU A 30 33.37 -1.19 3.95
C LEU A 30 33.96 -2.55 4.32
N SER A 31 35.12 -2.86 3.74
CA SER A 31 36.00 -3.94 4.19
C SER A 31 37.29 -3.29 4.71
N GLY A 32 37.36 -3.14 6.04
CA GLY A 32 38.38 -2.34 6.71
C GLY A 32 38.31 -0.86 6.29
N ALA A 33 39.42 -0.31 5.78
CA ALA A 33 39.49 1.09 5.36
C ALA A 33 38.99 1.35 3.92
N LYS A 34 38.74 0.29 3.13
CA LYS A 34 38.39 0.32 1.71
C LYS A 34 36.91 0.00 1.50
N ILE A 35 36.35 0.49 0.40
CA ILE A 35 35.00 0.19 -0.05
C ILE A 35 35.03 -1.14 -0.79
N ASP A 36 34.18 -2.07 -0.38
CA ASP A 36 33.88 -3.25 -1.18
C ASP A 36 32.85 -2.88 -2.22
N VAL A 37 33.33 -2.65 -3.44
CA VAL A 37 32.52 -2.24 -4.58
C VAL A 37 31.50 -3.31 -4.94
N THR A 38 31.88 -4.58 -4.86
CA THR A 38 30.97 -5.67 -5.23
C THR A 38 29.87 -5.83 -4.20
N ALA A 39 30.21 -5.79 -2.91
CA ALA A 39 29.20 -5.81 -1.85
C ALA A 39 28.36 -4.53 -1.82
N THR A 40 28.93 -3.37 -2.18
CA THR A 40 28.20 -2.10 -2.29
C THR A 40 27.25 -2.10 -3.49
N GLU A 41 27.67 -2.61 -4.64
CA GLU A 41 26.83 -2.73 -5.83
C GLU A 41 25.77 -3.81 -5.63
N GLN A 42 26.08 -4.93 -4.98
CA GLN A 42 25.08 -5.91 -4.54
C GLN A 42 24.10 -5.31 -3.54
N LYS A 43 24.59 -4.51 -2.58
CA LYS A 43 23.74 -3.78 -1.64
C LYS A 43 22.92 -2.72 -2.36
N ARG A 44 23.39 -2.08 -3.42
CA ARG A 44 22.60 -1.10 -4.20
C ARG A 44 21.62 -1.79 -5.15
N ALA A 45 22.01 -2.94 -5.69
CA ALA A 45 21.16 -3.79 -6.52
C ALA A 45 20.08 -4.52 -5.70
N GLY A 46 20.35 -4.81 -4.42
CA GLY A 46 19.43 -5.47 -3.49
C GLY A 46 18.97 -4.61 -2.31
N GLY A 47 19.23 -3.30 -2.33
CA GLY A 47 19.09 -2.42 -1.17
C GLY A 47 19.06 -0.96 -1.59
N ASN A 48 18.00 -0.65 -2.35
CA ASN A 48 17.12 0.49 -2.17
C ASN A 48 16.04 0.37 -3.25
N GLN A 49 15.18 -0.62 -3.11
CA GLN A 49 13.76 -0.30 -3.18
C GLN A 49 13.40 0.22 -1.77
N ALA A 50 13.77 1.45 -1.39
CA ALA A 50 12.72 2.46 -1.32
C ALA A 50 11.76 2.20 -2.47
N SER A 51 10.65 1.54 -2.16
CA SER A 51 9.74 1.10 -3.19
C SER A 51 9.45 2.32 -4.07
N ASP A 52 9.87 2.27 -5.33
CA ASP A 52 9.16 2.93 -6.43
C ASP A 52 7.81 2.22 -6.61
N SER A 53 7.22 1.69 -5.52
CA SER A 53 5.84 1.27 -5.49
C SER A 53 5.06 2.54 -5.74
N PRO A 54 4.15 2.55 -6.73
CA PRO A 54 3.18 3.61 -6.88
C PRO A 54 2.41 3.92 -5.57
N TRP A 55 2.47 3.01 -4.58
CA TRP A 55 1.73 3.04 -3.33
C TRP A 55 2.65 2.90 -2.12
N PRO A 56 3.40 3.95 -1.73
CA PRO A 56 4.38 3.89 -0.63
C PRO A 56 3.76 3.63 0.75
N HIS A 57 2.44 3.75 0.88
CA HIS A 57 1.69 3.46 2.10
C HIS A 57 1.42 1.95 2.29
N ARG A 58 1.62 1.13 1.25
CA ARG A 58 1.51 -0.32 1.32
C ARG A 58 2.84 -0.89 1.78
N THR A 59 2.87 -1.34 3.04
CA THR A 59 4.09 -1.70 3.77
C THR A 59 4.05 -3.12 4.35
N MET A 60 2.92 -3.82 4.17
CA MET A 60 2.72 -5.18 4.64
C MET A 60 2.76 -6.13 3.45
N GLU A 61 3.79 -6.96 3.34
CA GLU A 61 3.88 -8.03 2.35
C GLU A 61 3.05 -9.23 2.84
N MET A 62 1.99 -9.58 2.10
CA MET A 62 1.09 -10.69 2.45
C MET A 62 0.52 -11.30 1.17
N THR A 63 0.18 -12.60 1.19
CA THR A 63 -0.67 -13.14 0.12
C THR A 63 -2.09 -12.58 0.20
N TRP A 64 -2.83 -12.63 -0.90
CA TRP A 64 -4.26 -12.28 -0.91
C TRP A 64 -5.06 -13.02 0.16
N LYS A 65 -4.75 -14.31 0.38
CA LYS A 65 -5.36 -15.12 1.42
C LYS A 65 -5.04 -14.62 2.83
N GLN A 66 -3.77 -14.31 3.10
CA GLN A 66 -3.36 -13.74 4.39
C GLN A 66 -4.02 -12.38 4.64
N ALA A 67 -4.17 -11.54 3.61
CA ALA A 67 -4.87 -10.26 3.71
C ALA A 67 -6.36 -10.44 4.04
N ALA A 68 -7.06 -11.37 3.37
CA ALA A 68 -8.45 -11.71 3.69
C ALA A 68 -8.61 -12.26 5.12
N ASP A 69 -7.71 -13.16 5.54
CA ASP A 69 -7.68 -13.69 6.91
C ASP A 69 -7.44 -12.57 7.93
N TRP A 70 -6.52 -11.64 7.65
CA TRP A 70 -6.27 -10.47 8.49
C TRP A 70 -7.53 -9.61 8.63
N VAL A 71 -8.20 -9.29 7.53
CA VAL A 71 -9.43 -8.49 7.53
C VAL A 71 -10.51 -9.15 8.38
N SER A 72 -10.72 -10.46 8.23
CA SER A 72 -11.68 -11.23 9.05
C SER A 72 -11.32 -11.26 10.54
N GLN A 73 -10.03 -11.33 10.89
CA GLN A 73 -9.60 -11.35 12.28
C GLN A 73 -9.81 -10.01 13.00
N HIS A 74 -9.83 -8.89 12.25
CA HIS A 74 -10.00 -7.54 12.79
C HIS A 74 -11.44 -7.00 12.62
N ASP A 75 -12.38 -7.84 12.20
CA ASP A 75 -13.79 -7.48 12.14
C ASP A 75 -14.35 -7.15 13.53
N GLY A 76 -15.14 -6.08 13.60
CA GLY A 76 -15.78 -5.64 14.83
C GLY A 76 -14.85 -4.97 15.84
N GLU A 77 -13.57 -4.72 15.51
CA GLU A 77 -12.68 -4.00 16.42
C GLU A 77 -13.01 -2.51 16.50
N LYS A 78 -13.37 -1.90 15.37
CA LYS A 78 -13.66 -0.46 15.27
C LYS A 78 -15.17 -0.18 15.31
N PRO A 79 -15.60 0.91 15.99
CA PRO A 79 -17.00 1.35 15.94
C PRO A 79 -17.36 1.80 14.52
N ASP A 80 -18.66 1.91 14.27
CA ASP A 80 -19.14 2.48 13.01
C ASP A 80 -18.81 3.97 12.90
N GLU A 81 -18.71 4.47 11.67
CA GLU A 81 -18.43 5.88 11.43
C GLU A 81 -19.72 6.73 11.52
N ASP A 82 -19.78 7.65 12.48
CA ASP A 82 -20.96 8.49 12.71
C ASP A 82 -21.17 9.57 11.61
N SER A 83 -20.10 9.97 10.92
CA SER A 83 -20.12 11.04 9.91
C SER A 83 -20.07 10.49 8.50
N HIS A 84 -20.80 11.12 7.56
CA HIS A 84 -20.74 10.78 6.14
C HIS A 84 -19.33 11.01 5.55
N ILE A 85 -18.57 11.99 6.07
CA ILE A 85 -17.19 12.26 5.66
C ILE A 85 -16.24 11.14 6.09
N ASP A 86 -16.41 10.63 7.31
CA ASP A 86 -15.56 9.55 7.82
C ASP A 86 -15.84 8.25 7.07
N ARG A 87 -17.12 7.98 6.77
CA ARG A 87 -17.55 6.86 5.90
C ARG A 87 -16.96 6.97 4.49
N LEU A 88 -17.01 8.14 3.87
CA LEU A 88 -16.39 8.36 2.56
C LEU A 88 -14.87 8.19 2.61
N THR A 89 -14.20 8.69 3.65
CA THR A 89 -12.75 8.52 3.84
C THR A 89 -12.38 7.05 3.94
N ARG A 90 -13.18 6.25 4.66
CA ARG A 90 -13.01 4.80 4.73
C ARG A 90 -13.21 4.14 3.37
N LEU A 91 -14.28 4.50 2.65
CA LEU A 91 -14.52 3.96 1.31
C LEU A 91 -13.34 4.21 0.38
N VAL A 92 -12.80 5.44 0.36
CA VAL A 92 -11.64 5.79 -0.48
C VAL A 92 -10.45 4.92 -0.13
N ALA A 93 -10.15 4.72 1.16
CA ALA A 93 -9.05 3.85 1.58
C ALA A 93 -9.26 2.38 1.17
N ALA A 94 -10.49 1.87 1.28
CA ALA A 94 -10.83 0.51 0.86
C ALA A 94 -10.73 0.32 -0.67
N ALA A 95 -11.21 1.32 -1.43
CA ALA A 95 -11.17 1.32 -2.89
C ALA A 95 -9.72 1.39 -3.39
N GLU A 96 -8.93 2.31 -2.85
CA GLU A 96 -7.51 2.48 -3.21
C GLU A 96 -6.72 1.19 -2.96
N GLU A 97 -6.97 0.48 -1.84
CA GLU A 97 -6.31 -0.80 -1.53
C GLU A 97 -6.51 -1.84 -2.63
N LEU A 98 -7.72 -1.92 -3.19
CA LEU A 98 -8.08 -2.86 -4.25
C LEU A 98 -7.93 -2.29 -5.67
N GLY A 99 -7.40 -1.07 -5.81
CA GLY A 99 -7.15 -0.43 -7.10
C GLY A 99 -8.40 0.11 -7.79
N TYR A 100 -9.44 0.45 -7.02
CA TYR A 100 -10.63 1.15 -7.51
C TYR A 100 -10.50 2.67 -7.29
N ASP A 101 -10.99 3.44 -8.25
CA ASP A 101 -11.23 4.87 -8.10
C ASP A 101 -12.65 5.12 -7.58
N VAL A 102 -12.84 6.18 -6.79
CA VAL A 102 -14.15 6.59 -6.24
C VAL A 102 -14.62 7.87 -6.90
N ASP A 103 -15.85 7.87 -7.41
CA ASP A 103 -16.60 9.09 -7.74
C ASP A 103 -17.70 9.29 -6.71
N SER A 104 -17.54 10.36 -5.94
CA SER A 104 -18.46 10.79 -4.90
C SER A 104 -19.02 12.18 -5.20
N SER A 105 -19.02 12.61 -6.46
CA SER A 105 -19.50 13.94 -6.86
C SER A 105 -20.98 14.18 -6.52
N GLU A 106 -21.76 13.10 -6.49
CA GLU A 106 -23.17 13.07 -6.13
C GLU A 106 -23.40 12.49 -4.72
N TYR A 107 -22.40 12.40 -3.86
CA TYR A 107 -22.54 11.93 -2.47
C TYR A 107 -22.66 13.10 -1.50
N ASP A 108 -23.74 13.15 -0.73
CA ASP A 108 -23.99 14.18 0.29
C ASP A 108 -24.50 13.57 1.62
N GLU A 109 -25.00 14.41 2.53
CA GLU A 109 -25.56 13.98 3.83
C GLU A 109 -26.76 13.03 3.72
N GLN A 110 -27.42 12.96 2.55
CA GLN A 110 -28.53 12.05 2.27
C GLN A 110 -28.03 10.71 1.70
N GLU A 111 -26.72 10.55 1.53
CA GLU A 111 -26.07 9.32 1.04
C GLU A 111 -26.62 8.91 -0.34
N SER A 112 -26.65 9.85 -1.27
CA SER A 112 -27.35 9.72 -2.56
C SER A 112 -26.74 8.68 -3.51
N VAL A 113 -25.49 8.87 -3.96
CA VAL A 113 -24.84 7.99 -4.94
C VAL A 113 -23.33 7.92 -4.74
N ILE A 114 -22.77 6.72 -4.93
CA ILE A 114 -21.33 6.46 -5.06
C ILE A 114 -21.09 5.60 -6.30
N ALA A 115 -20.03 5.90 -7.05
CA ALA A 115 -19.55 5.02 -8.11
C ALA A 115 -18.10 4.60 -7.91
N LEU A 116 -17.81 3.32 -8.18
CA LEU A 116 -16.46 2.74 -8.20
C LEU A 116 -16.04 2.41 -9.62
N TYR A 117 -14.78 2.67 -9.96
CA TYR A 117 -14.22 2.38 -11.28
C TYR A 117 -12.95 1.54 -11.17
N MET A 118 -12.77 0.60 -12.09
CA MET A 118 -11.51 -0.14 -12.23
C MET A 118 -11.08 -0.16 -13.70
N GLY A 119 -9.84 0.25 -13.94
CA GLY A 119 -9.20 0.19 -15.27
C GLY A 119 -9.98 0.90 -16.38
N GLY A 120 -10.79 1.92 -16.05
CA GLY A 120 -11.57 2.72 -16.99
C GLY A 120 -12.71 2.00 -17.74
N SER A 121 -13.02 0.75 -17.41
CA SER A 121 -14.02 -0.06 -18.14
C SER A 121 -15.08 -0.69 -17.24
N VAL A 122 -14.73 -0.98 -15.99
CA VAL A 122 -15.65 -1.51 -14.98
C VAL A 122 -16.20 -0.34 -14.17
N ARG A 123 -17.53 -0.29 -14.02
CA ARG A 123 -18.24 0.72 -13.23
C ARG A 123 -19.30 0.04 -12.37
N HIS A 124 -19.27 0.32 -11.06
CA HIS A 124 -20.29 -0.12 -10.10
C HIS A 124 -20.90 1.12 -9.44
N GLU A 125 -22.22 1.24 -9.51
CA GLU A 125 -22.96 2.35 -8.90
C GLU A 125 -23.81 1.84 -7.75
N PHE A 126 -23.78 2.58 -6.65
CA PHE A 126 -24.50 2.30 -5.42
C PHE A 126 -25.38 3.49 -5.10
N TYR A 127 -26.66 3.24 -4.87
CA TYR A 127 -27.69 4.26 -4.70
C TYR A 127 -28.29 4.18 -3.30
N ASP A 128 -28.92 5.29 -2.92
CA ASP A 128 -29.71 5.46 -1.71
C ASP A 128 -28.89 5.33 -0.42
N LYS A 129 -29.59 5.58 0.69
CA LYS A 129 -29.02 5.51 2.04
C LYS A 129 -28.31 4.16 2.27
N GLY A 130 -27.08 4.24 2.75
CA GLY A 130 -26.18 3.11 2.95
C GLY A 130 -25.32 2.77 1.74
N CYS A 131 -25.35 3.56 0.65
CA CYS A 131 -24.56 3.29 -0.56
C CYS A 131 -23.07 3.07 -0.29
N VAL A 132 -22.48 3.82 0.65
CA VAL A 132 -21.07 3.66 1.07
C VAL A 132 -20.83 2.30 1.74
N ASP A 133 -21.70 1.87 2.66
CA ASP A 133 -21.53 0.60 3.37
C ASP A 133 -21.68 -0.59 2.42
N VAL A 134 -22.60 -0.49 1.47
CA VAL A 134 -22.76 -1.49 0.41
C VAL A 134 -21.54 -1.51 -0.51
N ALA A 135 -20.99 -0.35 -0.88
CA ALA A 135 -19.78 -0.27 -1.70
C ALA A 135 -18.55 -0.88 -0.99
N ILE A 136 -18.38 -0.64 0.33
CA ILE A 136 -17.33 -1.27 1.12
C ILE A 136 -17.56 -2.79 1.21
N THR A 137 -18.81 -3.23 1.38
CA THR A 137 -19.15 -4.67 1.41
C THR A 137 -18.85 -5.34 0.07
N PHE A 138 -19.09 -4.65 -1.05
CA PHE A 138 -18.72 -5.10 -2.39
C PHE A 138 -17.19 -5.25 -2.51
N LEU A 139 -16.41 -4.22 -2.15
CA LEU A 139 -14.95 -4.27 -2.18
C LEU A 139 -14.41 -5.41 -1.30
N ARG A 140 -15.00 -5.61 -0.12
CA ARG A 140 -14.66 -6.74 0.74
C ARG A 140 -14.95 -8.07 0.04
N ALA A 141 -16.11 -8.23 -0.58
CA ALA A 141 -16.45 -9.46 -1.29
C ALA A 141 -15.46 -9.74 -2.43
N GLU A 142 -15.01 -8.70 -3.15
CA GLU A 142 -13.97 -8.82 -4.19
C GLU A 142 -12.64 -9.33 -3.60
N LEU A 143 -12.17 -8.78 -2.48
CA LEU A 143 -10.97 -9.28 -1.80
C LEU A 143 -11.09 -10.78 -1.50
N PHE A 144 -12.21 -11.21 -0.89
CA PHE A 144 -12.42 -12.61 -0.52
C PHE A 144 -12.57 -13.53 -1.74
N TYR A 145 -13.22 -13.05 -2.80
CA TYR A 145 -13.35 -13.78 -4.05
C TYR A 145 -11.99 -14.01 -4.71
N VAL A 146 -11.16 -12.97 -4.80
CA VAL A 146 -9.81 -13.07 -5.39
C VAL A 146 -8.91 -13.94 -4.50
N ALA A 147 -8.95 -13.76 -3.19
CA ALA A 147 -8.19 -14.58 -2.23
C ALA A 147 -8.53 -16.08 -2.28
N TRP A 148 -9.74 -16.43 -2.75
CA TRP A 148 -10.11 -17.82 -2.99
C TRP A 148 -9.48 -18.42 -4.25
N HIS A 149 -9.15 -17.60 -5.25
CA HIS A 149 -8.67 -18.02 -6.56
C HIS A 149 -7.16 -17.77 -6.77
N VAL A 150 -6.57 -16.86 -6.02
CA VAL A 150 -5.19 -16.38 -6.15
C VAL A 150 -4.49 -16.42 -4.79
N ASP A 151 -3.25 -16.89 -4.76
CA ASP A 151 -2.40 -16.92 -3.55
C ASP A 151 -1.05 -16.23 -3.77
N ASP A 152 -1.01 -15.28 -4.70
CA ASP A 152 0.18 -14.48 -4.98
C ASP A 152 0.46 -13.49 -3.83
N GLU A 153 1.73 -13.13 -3.66
CA GLU A 153 2.14 -12.06 -2.75
C GLU A 153 1.78 -10.69 -3.32
N ALA A 154 1.35 -9.78 -2.44
CA ALA A 154 1.11 -8.38 -2.76
C ALA A 154 1.49 -7.49 -1.58
N ASP A 155 1.72 -6.21 -1.86
CA ASP A 155 1.89 -5.19 -0.83
C ASP A 155 0.52 -4.65 -0.43
N TRP A 156 0.29 -4.56 0.88
CA TRP A 156 -0.94 -4.08 1.49
C TRP A 156 -0.70 -2.92 2.44
N SER A 157 -1.71 -2.06 2.61
CA SER A 157 -1.66 -1.02 3.63
C SER A 157 -2.48 -1.38 4.89
N PRO A 158 -1.98 -1.07 6.10
CA PRO A 158 -2.76 -1.25 7.33
C PRO A 158 -4.09 -0.47 7.30
N GLN A 159 -4.09 0.71 6.68
CA GLN A 159 -5.26 1.58 6.60
C GLN A 159 -6.34 0.99 5.68
N GLY A 160 -5.96 0.56 4.48
CA GLY A 160 -6.88 -0.02 3.50
C GLY A 160 -7.44 -1.36 3.95
N LEU A 161 -6.60 -2.26 4.51
CA LEU A 161 -7.10 -3.49 5.12
C LEU A 161 -8.09 -3.19 6.26
N SER A 162 -7.77 -2.24 7.13
CA SER A 162 -8.68 -1.85 8.22
C SER A 162 -9.98 -1.19 7.74
N ALA A 163 -9.97 -0.59 6.54
CA ALA A 163 -11.16 -0.03 5.92
C ALA A 163 -12.12 -1.13 5.42
N LEU A 164 -11.59 -2.28 5.03
CA LEU A 164 -12.35 -3.47 4.58
C LEU A 164 -12.94 -4.31 5.72
N CYS A 165 -12.49 -4.12 6.97
CA CYS A 165 -13.06 -4.77 8.15
C CYS A 165 -14.52 -4.34 8.38
N LEU A 166 -15.36 -5.26 8.85
CA LEU A 166 -16.69 -4.96 9.36
C LEU A 166 -16.58 -4.11 10.64
N ARG A 167 -17.49 -3.16 10.82
CA ARG A 167 -17.60 -2.36 12.04
C ARG A 167 -18.43 -3.07 13.10
N GLN A 168 -18.31 -2.63 14.36
CA GLN A 168 -19.08 -3.17 15.48
C GLN A 168 -20.58 -3.20 15.16
N GLY A 169 -21.21 -4.36 15.35
CA GLY A 169 -22.65 -4.54 15.12
C GLY A 169 -23.03 -4.94 13.69
N ASN A 170 -22.13 -4.80 12.71
CA ASN A 170 -22.34 -5.26 11.34
C ASN A 170 -21.93 -6.73 11.21
N LYS A 171 -22.86 -7.57 10.78
CA LYS A 171 -22.62 -8.98 10.41
C LYS A 171 -23.13 -9.17 8.99
N ILE A 172 -22.34 -9.86 8.17
CA ILE A 172 -22.75 -10.37 6.86
C ILE A 172 -23.64 -11.60 7.08
#